data_AF-A0A1F7FLW0-F1
#
_entry.id   AF-A0A1F7FLW0-F1
#
_cell.length_a   1.000
_cell.length_b   1.000
_cell.length_c   1.000
_cell.angle_alpha   90.00
_cell.angle_beta   90.00
_cell.angle_gamma   90.00
#
_symmetry.space_group_name_H-M   'P 1'
#
loop_
_entity.id
_entity.type
_entity.pdbx_description
1 polymer ?
#
loop_
_entity_poly.entity_id
_entity_poly.type
_entity_poly.pdbx_seq_one_letter_code
_entity_poly.pdbx_strand_id
1 'polypeptide(L)'
;MLKPQDIVILLKLVAKAAVNSHWNFASLAKELCMSSSEVHAGFKRAVKSQLIHPQTRKPNVNALSEFIIHGLRYVFPAERGEMTRGLPTAHSFGPLKDVLADNQEIPPVWPYAKGNTWGQSFL
;
A
#
# COMPACT_ATOMS: atom_id res chain seq x y z
N MET A 1 2.16 13.18 10.92
CA MET A 1 3.03 12.25 10.19
C MET A 1 2.16 11.25 9.46
N LEU A 2 2.50 10.86 8.23
CA LEU A 2 1.77 9.84 7.48
C LEU A 2 1.87 8.46 8.16
N LYS A 3 0.88 7.61 7.94
CA LYS A 3 0.88 6.20 8.33
C LYS A 3 0.89 5.30 7.08
N PRO A 4 1.32 4.02 7.18
CA PRO A 4 1.30 3.11 6.04
C PRO A 4 -0.08 3.00 5.37
N GLN A 5 -1.17 2.93 6.14
CA GLN A 5 -2.53 2.89 5.60
C GLN A 5 -2.94 4.12 4.77
N ASP A 6 -2.31 5.28 4.99
CA ASP A 6 -2.63 6.50 4.25
C ASP A 6 -2.26 6.35 2.76
N ILE A 7 -1.24 5.54 2.47
CA ILE A 7 -0.81 5.25 1.10
C ILE A 7 -1.86 4.42 0.36
N VAL A 8 -2.48 3.46 1.04
CA VAL A 8 -3.58 2.67 0.47
C VAL A 8 -4.79 3.55 0.17
N ILE A 9 -5.11 4.50 1.06
CA ILE A 9 -6.17 5.50 0.83
C ILE A 9 -5.87 6.32 -0.42
N LEU A 10 -4.63 6.83 -0.56
CA LEU A 10 -4.18 7.63 -1.71
C LEU A 10 -4.28 6.84 -3.02
N LEU A 11 -3.74 5.62 -3.06
CA LEU A 11 -3.79 4.76 -4.26
C LEU A 11 -5.23 4.43 -4.66
N LYS A 12 -6.10 4.17 -3.67
CA LYS A 12 -7.52 3.94 -3.95
C LYS A 12 -8.19 5.18 -4.55
N LEU A 13 -7.88 6.37 -4.05
CA LEU A 13 -8.39 7.62 -4.62
C LEU A 13 -7.88 7.85 -6.06
N VAL A 14 -6.63 7.51 -6.36
CA VAL A 14 -6.09 7.54 -7.73
C VAL A 14 -6.88 6.60 -8.65
N ALA A 15 -7.11 5.36 -8.21
CA ALA A 15 -7.89 4.39 -8.98
C ALA A 15 -9.34 4.88 -9.22
N LYS A 16 -9.99 5.47 -8.22
CA LYS A 16 -11.35 6.03 -8.39
C LYS A 16 -11.35 7.24 -9.32
N ALA A 17 -10.32 8.09 -9.26
CA ALA A 17 -10.17 9.23 -10.16
C ALA A 17 -9.97 8.80 -11.63
N ALA A 18 -9.20 7.74 -11.88
CA ALA A 18 -8.98 7.21 -13.23
C ALA A 18 -10.27 6.76 -13.93
N VAL A 19 -11.25 6.27 -13.17
CA VAL A 19 -12.56 5.80 -13.68
C VAL A 19 -13.66 6.85 -13.45
N ASN A 20 -13.32 8.08 -13.04
CA ASN A 20 -14.29 9.15 -12.67
C ASN A 20 -15.39 8.69 -11.70
N SER A 21 -15.04 7.79 -10.77
CA SER A 21 -15.96 7.23 -9.79
C SER A 21 -16.19 8.19 -8.63
N HIS A 22 -17.45 8.54 -8.38
CA HIS A 22 -17.85 9.31 -7.21
C HIS A 22 -17.52 8.55 -5.92
N TRP A 23 -17.17 9.29 -4.87
CA TRP A 23 -16.83 8.72 -3.58
C TRP A 23 -17.17 9.66 -2.43
N ASN A 24 -17.43 9.08 -1.28
CA ASN A 24 -17.52 9.75 0.01
C ASN A 24 -16.75 8.94 1.07
N PHE A 25 -16.54 9.52 2.25
CA PHE A 25 -15.76 8.86 3.30
C PHE A 25 -16.34 7.51 3.73
N ALA A 26 -17.67 7.36 3.76
CA ALA A 26 -18.32 6.11 4.13
C ALA A 26 -18.10 5.00 3.09
N SER A 27 -18.26 5.31 1.81
CA SER A 27 -17.98 4.37 0.71
C SER A 27 -16.52 3.95 0.67
N LEU A 28 -15.60 4.92 0.86
CA LEU A 28 -14.17 4.65 0.85
C LEU A 28 -13.74 3.78 2.04
N ALA A 29 -14.27 4.06 3.23
CA ALA A 29 -14.06 3.25 4.42
C ALA A 29 -14.54 1.81 4.23
N LYS A 30 -15.74 1.62 3.67
CA LYS A 30 -16.27 0.30 3.34
C LYS A 30 -15.39 -0.44 2.32
N GLU A 31 -15.00 0.22 1.23
CA GLU A 31 -14.17 -0.37 0.17
C GLU A 31 -12.76 -0.76 0.66
N LEU A 32 -12.23 -0.04 1.66
CA LEU A 32 -10.91 -0.29 2.24
C LEU A 32 -10.94 -1.17 3.50
N CYS A 33 -12.13 -1.59 3.94
CA CYS A 33 -12.31 -2.28 5.22
C CYS A 33 -11.69 -1.52 6.42
N MET A 34 -11.78 -0.18 6.39
CA MET A 34 -11.27 0.72 7.43
C MET A 34 -12.42 1.43 8.14
N SER A 35 -12.17 1.98 9.33
CA SER A 35 -13.14 2.86 9.98
C SER A 35 -13.23 4.21 9.26
N SER A 36 -14.40 4.84 9.28
CA SER A 36 -14.58 6.18 8.71
C SER A 36 -13.62 7.21 9.33
N SER A 37 -13.39 7.11 10.64
CA SER A 37 -12.45 7.95 11.38
C SER A 37 -11.02 7.81 10.89
N GLU A 38 -10.56 6.57 10.61
CA GLU A 38 -9.20 6.34 10.11
C GLU A 38 -9.03 6.90 8.70
N VAL A 39 -10.00 6.68 7.81
CA VAL A 39 -9.96 7.24 6.45
C VAL A 39 -9.97 8.78 6.48
N HIS A 40 -10.79 9.38 7.34
CA HIS A 40 -10.84 10.83 7.47
C HIS A 40 -9.54 11.40 8.05
N ALA A 41 -8.95 10.75 9.05
CA ALA A 41 -7.66 11.14 9.62
C ALA A 41 -6.52 10.99 8.60
N GLY A 42 -6.50 9.90 7.83
CA GLY A 42 -5.53 9.67 6.76
C GLY A 42 -5.64 10.69 5.63
N PHE A 43 -6.87 11.03 5.23
CA PHE A 43 -7.12 12.10 4.27
C PHE A 43 -6.57 13.45 4.76
N LYS A 44 -6.81 13.82 6.03
CA LYS A 44 -6.26 15.06 6.61
C LYS A 44 -4.73 15.07 6.61
N ARG A 45 -4.09 13.94 6.95
CA ARG A 45 -2.63 13.80 6.89
C ARG A 45 -2.11 13.96 5.46
N ALA A 46 -2.76 13.32 4.48
CA ALA A 46 -2.38 13.42 3.07
C ALA A 46 -2.55 14.84 2.49
N VAL A 47 -3.59 15.58 2.89
CA VAL A 47 -3.74 17.01 2.56
C VAL A 47 -2.60 17.82 3.17
N LYS A 48 -2.26 17.60 4.45
CA LYS A 48 -1.14 18.29 5.12
C LYS A 48 0.20 18.00 4.44
N SER A 49 0.38 16.80 3.90
CA SER A 49 1.57 16.39 3.14
C SER A 49 1.52 16.78 1.65
N GLN A 50 0.55 17.57 1.21
CA GLN A 50 0.38 18.02 -0.18
C GLN A 50 0.20 16.89 -1.21
N LEU A 51 -0.15 15.69 -0.76
CA LEU A 51 -0.45 14.54 -1.62
C LEU A 51 -1.91 14.55 -2.12
N ILE A 52 -2.76 15.37 -1.50
CA ILE A 52 -4.14 15.62 -1.93
C ILE A 52 -4.38 17.12 -1.97
N HIS A 53 -5.02 17.58 -3.05
CA HIS A 53 -5.47 18.97 -3.15
C HIS A 53 -6.68 19.22 -2.22
N PRO A 54 -6.62 20.19 -1.29
CA PRO A 54 -7.67 20.39 -0.29
C PRO A 54 -9.02 20.79 -0.90
N GLN A 55 -9.02 21.58 -1.99
CA GLN A 55 -10.24 22.07 -2.62
C GLN A 55 -10.88 21.01 -3.54
N THR A 56 -10.08 20.42 -4.44
CA THR A 56 -10.60 19.46 -5.41
C THR A 56 -10.75 18.05 -4.82
N ARG A 57 -10.12 17.79 -3.67
CA ARG A 57 -10.03 16.47 -3.02
C ARG A 57 -9.43 15.38 -3.91
N LYS A 58 -8.72 15.79 -4.97
CA LYS A 58 -8.04 14.88 -5.91
C LYS A 58 -6.61 14.61 -5.44
N PRO A 59 -6.11 13.37 -5.59
CA PRO A 59 -4.69 13.09 -5.37
C PRO A 59 -3.82 13.89 -6.34
N ASN A 60 -2.69 14.40 -5.86
CA ASN A 60 -1.64 14.94 -6.71
C ASN A 60 -0.77 13.77 -7.20
N VAL A 61 -1.04 13.29 -8.41
CA VAL A 61 -0.38 12.09 -8.97
C VAL A 61 1.13 12.28 -9.10
N ASN A 62 1.60 13.48 -9.45
CA ASN A 62 3.03 13.74 -9.61
C ASN A 62 3.75 13.67 -8.25
N ALA A 63 3.24 14.37 -7.24
CA ALA A 63 3.82 14.35 -5.89
C ALA A 63 3.74 12.95 -5.26
N LEU A 64 2.64 12.22 -5.51
CA LEU A 64 2.51 10.84 -5.04
C LEU A 64 3.49 9.90 -5.73
N SER A 65 3.71 10.05 -7.04
CA SER A 65 4.68 9.25 -7.79
C SER A 65 6.10 9.48 -7.27
N GLU A 66 6.51 10.73 -7.12
CA GLU A 66 7.80 11.09 -6.53
C GLU A 66 7.97 10.50 -5.12
N PHE A 67 6.94 10.64 -4.28
CA PHE A 67 6.95 10.08 -2.93
C PHE A 67 7.06 8.55 -2.93
N ILE A 68 6.32 7.84 -3.80
CA ILE A 68 6.37 6.38 -3.87
C ILE A 68 7.74 5.89 -4.35
N ILE A 69 8.29 6.52 -5.39
CA ILE A 69 9.55 6.10 -6.01
C ILE A 69 10.74 6.41 -5.10
N HIS A 70 10.76 7.60 -4.47
CA HIS A 70 11.95 8.09 -3.77
C HIS A 70 11.80 8.14 -2.24
N GLY A 71 10.59 8.33 -1.71
CA GLY A 71 10.37 8.54 -0.27
C GLY A 71 9.93 7.30 0.49
N LEU A 72 9.07 6.46 -0.11
CA LEU A 72 8.33 5.41 0.60
C LEU A 72 9.25 4.43 1.34
N ARG A 73 10.35 4.01 0.71
CA ARG A 73 11.36 3.10 1.29
C ARG A 73 12.02 3.61 2.57
N TYR A 74 12.04 4.92 2.78
CA TYR A 74 12.67 5.55 3.94
C TYR A 74 11.67 5.87 5.05
N VAL A 75 10.41 6.12 4.69
CA VAL A 75 9.36 6.45 5.65
C VAL A 75 8.71 5.18 6.22
N PHE A 76 8.58 4.14 5.40
CA PHE A 76 8.03 2.84 5.78
C PHE A 76 8.98 1.73 5.30
N PRO A 77 10.15 1.59 5.94
CA PRO A 77 11.08 0.51 5.59
C PRO A 77 10.39 -0.84 5.84
N ALA A 78 10.54 -1.78 4.90
CA ALA A 78 10.05 -3.13 5.09
C ALA A 78 10.93 -3.86 6.10
N GLU A 79 10.32 -4.41 7.15
CA GLU A 79 11.04 -5.16 8.18
C GLU A 79 10.90 -6.66 7.95
N ARG A 80 11.98 -7.41 8.08
CA ARG A 80 11.93 -8.87 7.99
C ARG A 80 11.46 -9.42 9.34
N GLY A 81 10.32 -10.09 9.33
CA GLY A 81 9.74 -10.76 10.49
C GLY A 81 10.09 -12.24 10.58
N GLU A 82 9.33 -12.93 11.43
CA GLU A 82 9.47 -14.36 11.65
C GLU A 82 9.07 -15.20 10.43
N MET A 83 9.42 -16.48 10.49
CA MET A 83 8.94 -17.48 9.53
C MET A 83 7.44 -17.69 9.70
N THR A 84 6.68 -17.45 8.64
CA THR A 84 5.22 -17.57 8.67
C THR A 84 4.67 -18.09 7.36
N ARG A 85 3.36 -18.38 7.38
CA ARG A 85 2.60 -18.72 6.19
C ARG A 85 2.02 -17.45 5.56
N GLY A 86 2.11 -17.33 4.25
CA GLY A 86 1.67 -16.14 3.55
C GLY A 86 1.52 -16.29 2.05
N LEU A 87 1.31 -15.15 1.40
CA LEU A 87 1.34 -15.01 -0.06
C LEU A 87 2.78 -14.70 -0.49
N PRO A 88 3.33 -15.38 -1.50
CA PRO A 88 4.66 -15.05 -2.01
C PRO A 88 4.68 -13.61 -2.53
N THR A 89 5.74 -12.86 -2.22
CA THR A 89 5.92 -11.52 -2.78
C THR A 89 6.22 -11.61 -4.29
N ALA A 90 6.21 -10.47 -4.99
CA ALA A 90 6.43 -10.43 -6.45
C ALA A 90 7.76 -11.07 -6.87
N HIS A 91 8.80 -10.99 -6.04
CA HIS A 91 10.09 -11.64 -6.27
C HIS A 91 10.03 -13.18 -6.22
N SER A 92 8.98 -13.76 -5.66
CA SER A 92 8.84 -15.20 -5.43
C SER A 92 7.60 -15.79 -6.12
N PHE A 93 6.97 -15.06 -7.06
CA PHE A 93 5.74 -15.48 -7.73
C PHE A 93 5.80 -15.33 -9.25
N GLY A 94 5.34 -16.38 -9.96
CA GLY A 94 5.18 -16.37 -11.41
C GLY A 94 6.50 -16.22 -12.20
N PRO A 95 6.46 -15.64 -13.42
CA PRO A 95 7.63 -15.56 -14.31
C PRO A 95 8.75 -14.65 -13.76
N LEU A 96 8.44 -13.81 -12.77
CA LEU A 96 9.43 -12.97 -12.09
C LEU A 96 10.32 -13.76 -11.14
N LYS A 97 9.87 -14.92 -10.66
CA LYS A 97 10.69 -15.80 -9.81
C LYS A 97 11.97 -16.22 -10.55
N ASP A 98 11.87 -16.59 -11.82
CA ASP A 98 13.00 -17.10 -12.59
C ASP A 98 14.05 -16.02 -12.90
N VAL A 99 13.67 -14.75 -12.79
CA VAL A 99 14.52 -13.59 -13.09
C VAL A 99 15.06 -12.93 -11.81
N LEU A 100 14.28 -12.95 -10.73
CA LEU A 100 14.55 -12.16 -9.52
C LEU A 100 14.82 -13.00 -8.26
N ALA A 101 14.45 -14.28 -8.24
CA ALA A 101 14.69 -15.13 -7.08
C ALA A 101 16.06 -15.78 -7.17
N ASP A 102 16.88 -15.59 -6.13
CA ASP A 102 18.02 -16.46 -5.92
C ASP A 102 17.47 -17.83 -5.49
N ASN A 103 17.72 -18.88 -6.28
CA ASN A 103 17.08 -20.21 -6.14
C ASN A 103 17.33 -20.91 -4.80
N GLN A 104 18.11 -20.32 -3.90
CA GLN A 104 18.50 -20.88 -2.60
C GLN A 104 17.96 -20.11 -1.38
N GLU A 105 17.29 -18.96 -1.55
CA GLU A 105 16.77 -18.20 -0.40
C GLU A 105 15.33 -18.59 -0.03
N ILE A 106 15.05 -18.60 1.27
CA ILE A 106 13.70 -18.71 1.82
C ILE A 106 12.87 -17.55 1.25
N PRO A 107 11.74 -17.81 0.56
CA PRO A 107 11.01 -16.77 -0.13
C PRO A 107 10.39 -15.78 0.85
N PRO A 108 10.48 -14.46 0.61
CA PRO A 108 9.73 -13.51 1.40
C PRO A 108 8.23 -13.59 1.09
N VAL A 109 7.41 -13.52 2.15
CA VAL A 109 5.95 -13.63 2.08
C VAL A 109 5.25 -12.45 2.74
N TRP A 110 4.10 -12.09 2.19
CA TRP A 110 3.11 -11.25 2.86
C TRP A 110 2.33 -12.11 3.85
N PRO A 111 2.37 -11.84 5.16
CA PRO A 111 1.70 -12.64 6.17
C PRO A 111 0.21 -12.79 5.87
N TYR A 112 -0.23 -14.02 5.69
CA TYR A 112 -1.63 -14.31 5.38
C TYR A 112 -1.96 -15.72 5.83
N ALA A 113 -2.84 -15.85 6.81
CA ALA A 113 -3.17 -17.13 7.44
C ALA A 113 -3.68 -18.20 6.45
N LYS A 114 -4.33 -17.77 5.36
CA LYS A 114 -4.81 -18.67 4.29
C LYS A 114 -3.85 -18.76 3.09
N GLY A 115 -2.64 -18.20 3.21
CA GLY A 115 -1.61 -18.28 2.17
C GLY A 115 -1.13 -19.72 1.99
N ASN A 116 -0.40 -20.03 0.91
CA ASN A 116 0.06 -21.39 0.63
C ASN A 116 1.59 -21.54 0.64
N THR A 117 2.30 -20.47 0.97
CA THR A 117 3.76 -20.43 0.93
C THR A 117 4.29 -20.18 2.33
N TRP A 118 5.26 -21.00 2.74
CA TRP A 118 6.01 -20.80 3.98
C TRP A 118 7.27 -19.99 3.66
N GLY A 119 7.52 -18.93 4.42
CA GLY A 119 8.58 -18.00 4.10
C GLY A 119 8.84 -16.96 5.18
N GLN A 120 9.78 -16.06 4.92
CA GLN A 120 10.10 -14.98 5.85
C GLN A 120 9.09 -13.85 5.69
N SER A 121 8.45 -13.43 6.79
CA SER A 121 7.48 -12.34 6.79
C SER A 121 8.10 -11.00 6.40
N PHE A 122 7.37 -10.16 5.68
CA PHE A 122 7.55 -8.70 5.75
C PHE A 122 6.52 -8.08 6.68
N LEU A 123 6.99 -7.28 7.64
CA LEU A 123 6.21 -6.49 8.59
C LEU A 123 6.10 -5.03 8.11
#